data_AF-A0A6G1F6C7-F1
#
_entry.id   AF-A0A6G1F6C7-F1
#
_cell.length_a   1.000
_cell.length_b   1.000
_cell.length_c   1.000
_cell.angle_alpha   90.00
_cell.angle_beta   90.00
_cell.angle_gamma   90.00
#
_symmetry.space_group_name_H-M   'P 1'
#
loop_
_entity.id
_entity.type
_entity.pdbx_description
1 polymer ?
#
loop_
_entity_poly.entity_id
_entity_poly.type
_entity_poly.pdbx_seq_one_letter_code
_entity_poly.pdbx_strand_id
1 'polypeptide(L)' 'MDGCFVKLTNGAQVLAASGRDGNNSMFPIAFAVVGAEDIHSWTWFVQMLKVAIGEGEGNGGWTIMSGR' A
#
# COMPACT_ATOMS: atom_id res chain seq x y z
N MET A 1 4.93 0.21 -3.43
CA MET A 1 3.96 1.29 -3.22
C MET A 1 4.15 2.21 -4.39
N ASP A 2 3.53 1.81 -5.48
CA ASP A 2 3.31 2.74 -6.57
C ASP A 2 1.99 3.42 -6.23
N GLY A 3 2.02 4.73 -6.05
CA GLY A 3 0.81 5.53 -5.87
C GLY A 3 0.09 5.53 -7.21
N CYS A 4 -0.81 4.57 -7.43
CA CYS A 4 -1.59 4.58 -8.65
C CYS A 4 -2.56 5.76 -8.56
N PHE A 5 -2.22 6.84 -9.28
CA PHE A 5 -2.98 8.08 -9.29
C PHE A 5 -4.29 7.91 -10.05
N VAL A 6 -5.26 7.23 -9.44
CA VAL A 6 -6.63 7.20 -9.91
C VAL A 6 -7.37 8.33 -9.20
N LYS A 7 -7.40 9.51 -9.82
CA LYS A 7 -8.31 10.58 -9.42
C LYS A 7 -9.74 10.11 -9.69
N LEU A 8 -10.46 9.79 -8.63
CA LEU A 8 -11.90 9.65 -8.72
C LEU A 8 -12.52 11.02 -9.03
N THR A 9 -13.67 11.04 -9.70
CA THR A 9 -14.38 12.26 -10.14
C THR A 9 -14.73 13.22 -9.00
N ASN A 10 -14.63 12.77 -7.75
CA ASN A 10 -14.85 13.54 -6.53
C ASN A 10 -13.57 14.13 -5.90
N GLY A 11 -12.40 13.99 -6.55
CA GLY A 11 -11.12 14.47 -6.03
C GLY A 11 -10.45 13.52 -5.03
N ALA A 12 -11.06 12.38 -4.71
CA ALA A 12 -10.43 11.35 -3.90
C ALA A 12 -9.30 10.66 -4.69
N GLN A 13 -8.30 10.23 -3.94
CA GLN A 13 -7.11 9.54 -4.42
C GLN A 13 -7.09 8.11 -3.87
N VAL A 14 -6.47 7.18 -4.59
CA VAL A 14 -6.40 5.78 -4.20
C VAL A 14 -4.97 5.42 -3.88
N LEU A 15 -4.74 4.91 -2.68
CA LEU A 15 -3.49 4.29 -2.28
C LEU A 15 -3.61 2.79 -2.52
N ALA A 16 -2.62 2.18 -3.13
CA ALA A 16 -2.60 0.74 -3.41
C ALA A 16 -1.27 0.11 -2.97
N ALA A 17 -1.37 -1.07 -2.37
CA ALA A 17 -0.26 -1.93 -2.04
C ALA A 17 -0.40 -3.25 -2.78
N SER A 18 0.66 -3.65 -3.45
CA SER A 18 0.76 -4.90 -4.19
C SER A 18 2.04 -5.62 -3.77
N GLY A 19 1.94 -6.92 -3.59
CA GLY A 19 3.06 -7.81 -3.30
C GLY A 19 3.62 -8.40 -4.57
N ARG A 20 4.83 -8.95 -4.46
CA ARG A 20 5.42 -9.80 -5.49
C ARG A 20 5.75 -11.15 -4.86
N ASP A 21 5.36 -12.24 -5.50
CA ASP A 21 5.62 -13.59 -5.01
C ASP A 21 6.97 -14.14 -5.50
N GLY A 22 7.31 -15.36 -5.08
CA GLY A 22 8.52 -16.07 -5.50
C GLY A 22 8.56 -16.44 -6.99
N ASN A 23 7.43 -16.30 -7.70
CA ASN A 23 7.32 -16.47 -9.15
C ASN A 23 7.33 -15.12 -9.89
N ASN A 24 7.78 -14.06 -9.23
CA ASN A 24 7.88 -12.70 -9.77
C ASN A 24 6.54 -12.14 -10.28
N SER A 25 5.42 -12.70 -9.83
CA SER A 25 4.07 -12.29 -10.16
C SER A 25 3.59 -11.26 -9.15
N MET A 26 2.88 -10.23 -9.63
CA MET A 26 2.38 -9.14 -8.81
C MET A 26 0.93 -9.40 -8.42
N PHE A 27 0.61 -9.26 -7.14
CA PHE A 27 -0.74 -9.48 -6.61
C PHE A 27 -1.18 -8.32 -5.68
N PRO A 28 -2.45 -7.93 -5.69
CA PRO A 28 -2.94 -6.87 -4.80
C PRO A 28 -2.96 -7.35 -3.35
N ILE A 29 -2.46 -6.52 -2.42
CA ILE A 29 -2.50 -6.78 -0.96
C ILE A 29 -3.59 -5.93 -0.31
N ALA A 30 -3.61 -4.62 -0.58
CA ALA A 30 -4.55 -3.69 0.04
C ALA A 30 -4.75 -2.43 -0.81
N PHE A 31 -5.87 -1.75 -0.62
CA PHE A 31 -6.13 -0.42 -1.18
C PHE A 31 -6.86 0.46 -0.16
N ALA A 32 -6.73 1.78 -0.31
CA ALA A 32 -7.47 2.76 0.49
C ALA A 32 -7.86 3.96 -0.38
N VAL A 33 -9.04 4.51 -0.12
CA VAL A 33 -9.50 5.77 -0.73
C VAL A 33 -9.27 6.88 0.27
N VAL A 34 -8.46 7.88 -0.12
CA VAL A 34 -8.05 9.00 0.72
C VAL A 34 -8.43 10.33 0.07
N GLY A 35 -8.70 11.35 0.88
CA GLY A 35 -9.02 12.68 0.37
C GLY A 35 -7.82 13.39 -0.27
N ALA A 36 -6.61 13.07 0.20
CA ALA A 36 -5.36 13.60 -0.33
C ALA A 36 -4.23 12.57 -0.20
N GLU A 37 -3.33 12.55 -1.17
CA GLU A 37 -2.06 11.84 -1.06
C GLU A 37 -1.08 12.70 -0.23
N ASP A 38 -1.19 12.61 1.08
CA ASP A 38 -0.30 13.28 2.02
C ASP A 38 0.40 12.28 2.96
N ILE A 39 1.40 12.78 3.69
CA ILE A 39 2.20 11.96 4.61
C ILE A 39 1.30 11.31 5.68
N HIS A 40 0.22 11.96 6.10
CA HIS A 40 -0.68 11.44 7.11
C HIS A 40 -1.48 10.23 6.59
N SER A 41 -2.03 10.36 5.39
CA SER A 41 -2.80 9.33 4.68
C SER A 41 -1.93 8.12 4.35
N TRP A 42 -0.69 8.35 3.90
CA TRP A 42 0.28 7.29 3.70
C TRP A 42 0.70 6.62 5.01
N THR A 43 0.95 7.39 6.07
CA THR A 43 1.32 6.83 7.38
C THR A 43 0.22 5.92 7.92
N TRP A 44 -1.03 6.39 7.87
CA TRP A 44 -2.19 5.60 8.26
C TRP A 44 -2.32 4.33 7.42
N PHE A 45 -2.20 4.45 6.10
CA PHE A 45 -2.31 3.30 5.20
C PHE A 45 -1.22 2.25 5.45
N VAL A 46 0.03 2.66 5.67
CA VAL A 46 1.14 1.75 5.98
C VAL A 46 0.94 1.09 7.35
N GLN A 47 0.44 1.82 8.36
CA GLN A 47 0.11 1.23 9.65
C GLN A 47 -0.98 0.15 9.53
N MET A 48 -2.04 0.43 8.77
CA MET A 48 -3.09 -0.55 8.50
C MET A 48 -2.55 -1.75 7.71
N LEU A 49 -1.68 -1.51 6.73
CA LEU A 49 -1.04 -2.57 5.97
C LEU A 49 -0.18 -3.48 6.86
N LYS A 50 0.59 -2.92 7.79
CA LYS A 50 1.39 -3.68 8.77
C LYS A 50 0.52 -4.57 9.64
N VAL A 51 -0.59 -4.04 10.14
CA VAL A 51 -1.56 -4.82 10.92
C VAL A 51 -2.15 -5.95 10.07
N ALA A 52 -2.48 -5.68 8.80
CA ALA A 52 -3.07 -6.66 7.90
C ALA A 52 -2.11 -7.82 7.52
N ILE A 53 -0.82 -7.53 7.31
CA ILE A 53 0.20 -8.55 6.99
C ILE A 53 0.80 -9.22 8.23
N GLY A 54 0.55 -8.67 9.43
CA GLY A 54 1.00 -9.18 10.72
C GLY A 54 2.43 -8.77 11.09
N GLU A 55 2.64 -8.36 12.35
CA GLU A 55 3.96 -8.04 12.90
C GLU A 55 4.56 -9.27 13.62
N GLY A 56 5.75 -9.72 13.21
CA GLY A 56 6.51 -10.75 13.94
C GLY A 56 7.66 -11.38 13.14
N GLU A 57 8.73 -11.79 13.85
CA GLU A 57 9.95 -12.42 13.30
C GLU A 57 9.69 -13.75 12.55
N GLY A 58 8.45 -14.26 12.53
CA GLY A 58 8.02 -15.43 11.75
C GLY A 58 7.27 -15.13 10.44
N ASN A 59 6.95 -13.87 10.13
CA ASN A 59 6.06 -13.49 9.01
C ASN A 59 6.78 -13.05 7.73
N GLY A 60 8.08 -13.31 7.60
CA GLY A 60 8.86 -12.98 6.42
C GLY A 60 9.33 -11.52 6.39
N GLY A 61 10.57 -11.30 5.96
CA GLY A 61 11.14 -9.96 5.84
C GLY A 61 10.48 -9.17 4.70
N TRP A 62 9.45 -8.38 5.00
CA TRP A 62 8.78 -7.53 4.02
C TRP A 62 9.68 -6.35 3.66
N THR A 63 10.03 -6.22 2.38
CA THR A 63 10.68 -5.01 1.85
C THR A 63 9.62 -4.11 1.22
N ILE A 64 9.40 -2.94 1.81
CA ILE A 64 8.48 -1.93 1.28
C ILE A 64 9.28 -1.00 0.36
N MET A 65 8.93 -0.96 -0.92
CA MET A 65 9.52 -0.03 -1.90
C MET A 65 8.47 1.00 -2.30
N SER A 66 8.82 2.28 -2.41
CA SER A 66 7.95 3.33 -2.99
C SER A 66 8.45 3.74 -4.36
N GLY A 67 7.55 3.94 -5.33
CA GLY A 67 7.86 4.63 -6.59
C GLY A 67 7.97 6.15 -6.35
N ARG A 68 8.76 6.85 -7.17
CA ARG A 68 8.86 8.31 -7.17
C ARG A 68 8.04 8.89 -8.31
#